data_AF-A0AAE3SHV5-F1
#
_entry.id   AF-A0AAE3SHV5-F1
#
_cell.length_a   1.000
_cell.length_b   1.000
_cell.length_c   1.000
_cell.angle_alpha   90.00
_cell.angle_beta   90.00
_cell.angle_gamma   90.00
#
_symmetry.space_group_name_H-M   'P 1'
#
loop_
_entity.id
_entity.type
_entity.pdbx_description
1 polymer ?
#
loop_
_entity_poly.entity_id
_entity_poly.type
_entity_poly.pdbx_seq_one_letter_code
_entity_poly.pdbx_strand_id
1 'polypeptide(L)' 'MKKRKRETSHLIERVLHPANLTQACKEVVSNKGAGGVDGMKVSELKDHLDRNRNKLNECIMKCKYLPQP' A
#
# COMPACT_ATOMS: atom_id res chain seq x y z
N MET A 1 -2.85 15.00 31.66
CA MET A 1 -2.45 14.11 30.54
C MET A 1 -1.85 14.96 29.42
N LYS A 2 -0.55 14.83 29.10
CA LYS A 2 0.06 15.57 27.98
C LYS A 2 -0.44 14.97 26.66
N LYS A 3 -1.09 15.76 25.80
CA LYS A 3 -1.48 15.33 24.45
C LYS A 3 -0.20 15.08 23.64
N ARG A 4 0.02 13.86 23.14
CA ARG A 4 1.10 13.56 22.19
C ARG A 4 0.82 14.31 20.88
N LYS A 5 1.68 15.27 20.52
CA LYS A 5 1.70 15.87 19.18
C LYS A 5 2.24 14.80 18.23
N ARG A 6 1.40 14.32 17.29
CA ARG A 6 1.85 13.39 16.25
C ARG A 6 2.64 14.22 15.24
N GLU A 7 3.91 13.91 15.03
CA GLU A 7 4.66 14.42 13.88
C GLU A 7 4.11 13.76 12.62
N THR A 8 3.58 14.59 11.72
CA THR A 8 2.94 14.17 10.47
C THR A 8 3.77 14.52 9.24
N SER A 9 4.98 15.05 9.43
CA SER A 9 5.94 15.23 8.34
C SER A 9 6.24 13.88 7.69
N HIS A 10 6.34 13.86 6.35
CA HIS A 10 6.82 12.71 5.60
C HIS A 10 5.98 11.42 5.75
N LEU A 11 4.68 11.52 6.09
CA LEU A 11 3.82 10.34 6.25
C LEU A 11 3.72 9.49 4.98
N ILE A 12 3.64 10.09 3.80
CA ILE A 12 3.59 9.35 2.53
C ILE A 12 4.86 8.52 2.33
N GLU A 13 6.03 9.09 2.62
CA GLU A 13 7.31 8.38 2.54
C GLU A 13 7.36 7.20 3.51
N ARG A 14 6.80 7.36 4.71
CA ARG A 14 6.67 6.27 5.69
C ARG A 14 5.70 5.18 5.23
N VAL A 15 4.57 5.55 4.63
CA VAL A 15 3.59 4.61 4.07
C VAL A 15 4.21 3.81 2.92
N LEU A 16 4.97 4.46 2.05
CA LEU A 16 5.63 3.84 0.90
C LEU A 16 6.95 3.14 1.24
N HIS A 17 7.37 3.15 2.51
CA HIS A 17 8.60 2.49 2.94
C HIS A 17 8.52 0.98 2.69
N PRO A 18 9.57 0.33 2.12
CA PRO A 18 9.51 -1.08 1.74
C PRO A 18 9.11 -2.05 2.87
N ALA A 19 9.57 -1.76 4.10
CA ALA A 19 9.19 -2.56 5.27
C ALA A 19 7.68 -2.46 5.58
N ASN A 20 7.11 -1.26 5.48
CA ASN A 20 5.68 -1.05 5.69
C ASN A 20 4.84 -1.73 4.61
N LEU A 21 5.23 -1.60 3.34
CA LEU A 21 4.56 -2.25 2.22
C LEU A 21 4.60 -3.79 2.35
N THR A 22 5.74 -4.34 2.78
CA THR A 22 5.87 -5.79 3.01
C THR A 22 4.93 -6.26 4.12
N GLN A 23 4.85 -5.51 5.23
CA GLN A 23 3.93 -5.83 6.31
C GLN A 23 2.47 -5.73 5.85
N ALA A 24 2.10 -4.63 5.18
CA ALA A 24 0.75 -4.44 4.65
C ALA A 24 0.34 -5.56 3.68
N CYS A 25 1.24 -6.00 2.79
CA CYS A 25 0.99 -7.12 1.90
C CYS A 25 0.67 -8.41 2.66
N LYS A 26 1.43 -8.72 3.74
CA LYS A 26 1.18 -9.92 4.56
C LYS A 26 -0.19 -9.87 5.23
N GLU A 27 -0.56 -8.72 5.80
CA GLU A 27 -1.86 -8.53 6.45
C GLU A 27 -3.01 -8.72 5.45
N VAL A 28 -2.92 -8.13 4.25
CA VAL A 28 -3.96 -8.27 3.21
C VAL A 28 -4.11 -9.73 2.76
N VAL A 29 -3.00 -10.46 2.58
CA VAL A 29 -3.04 -11.89 2.26
C VAL A 29 -3.70 -12.69 3.39
N SER A 30 -3.41 -12.35 4.64
CA SER A 30 -4.00 -13.00 5.82
C SER A 30 -5.51 -12.77 5.94
N ASN A 31 -6.01 -11.63 5.45
CA ASN A 31 -7.45 -11.32 5.45
C ASN A 31 -8.27 -12.20 4.48
N LYS A 32 -7.64 -12.84 3.49
CA LYS A 32 -8.28 -13.82 2.58
C LYS A 32 -9.55 -13.32 1.87
N GLY A 33 -9.61 -12.02 1.56
CA GLY A 33 -10.75 -11.42 0.88
C GLY A 33 -10.94 -11.91 -0.56
N ALA A 34 -12.15 -11.71 -1.09
CA ALA A 34 -12.43 -11.88 -2.52
C ALA A 34 -11.73 -10.79 -3.35
N GLY A 35 -11.48 -11.07 -4.63
CA GLY A 35 -10.94 -10.10 -5.56
C GLY A 35 -11.91 -8.94 -5.81
N GLY A 36 -11.36 -7.77 -6.14
CA GLY A 36 -12.14 -6.59 -6.47
C GLY A 36 -12.69 -6.63 -7.90
N VAL A 37 -12.96 -5.45 -8.47
CA VAL A 37 -13.45 -5.31 -9.86
C VAL A 37 -12.48 -5.84 -10.91
N ASP A 38 -11.19 -5.93 -10.58
CA ASP A 38 -10.13 -6.51 -11.43
C ASP A 38 -10.03 -8.04 -11.31
N GLY A 39 -10.78 -8.65 -10.38
CA GLY A 39 -10.76 -10.08 -10.12
C GLY A 39 -9.45 -10.62 -9.53
N MET A 40 -8.52 -9.77 -9.10
CA MET A 40 -7.22 -10.20 -8.58
C MET A 40 -7.38 -10.95 -7.25
N LYS A 41 -6.84 -12.17 -7.16
CA LYS A 41 -6.82 -12.93 -5.91
C LYS A 41 -5.74 -12.41 -4.97
N VAL A 42 -5.95 -12.56 -3.67
CA VAL A 42 -4.94 -12.21 -2.66
C VAL A 42 -3.62 -12.99 -2.84
N SER A 43 -3.66 -14.20 -3.40
CA SER A 43 -2.47 -14.98 -3.73
C SER A 43 -1.60 -14.34 -4.81
N GLU A 44 -2.17 -13.50 -5.67
CA GLU A 44 -1.49 -12.85 -6.79
C GLU A 44 -0.93 -11.47 -6.41
N LEU A 45 -1.29 -10.95 -5.23
CA LEU A 45 -0.94 -9.61 -4.76
C LEU A 45 0.58 -9.39 -4.73
N LYS A 46 1.34 -10.37 -4.20
CA LYS A 46 2.80 -10.24 -4.09
C LYS A 46 3.46 -10.06 -5.46
N ASP A 47 3.11 -10.91 -6.41
CA ASP A 47 3.68 -10.86 -7.77
C ASP A 47 3.25 -9.60 -8.53
N HIS A 48 2.06 -9.07 -8.22
CA HIS A 48 1.62 -7.77 -8.73
C HIS A 48 2.48 -6.63 -8.17
N LEU A 49 2.71 -6.61 -6.86
CA LEU A 49 3.55 -5.58 -6.22
C LEU A 49 5.00 -5.68 -6.69
N ASP A 50 5.57 -6.87 -6.82
CA ASP A 50 6.94 -7.07 -7.30
C ASP A 50 7.14 -6.47 -8.71
N ARG A 51 6.12 -6.55 -9.58
CA ARG A 51 6.15 -5.96 -10.93
C ARG A 51 5.84 -4.46 -10.97
N ASN A 52 4.96 -3.96 -10.11
CA ASN A 52 4.35 -2.63 -10.26
C ASN A 52 4.76 -1.61 -9.18
N ARG A 53 5.37 -2.03 -8.07
CA ARG A 53 5.61 -1.16 -6.90
C ARG A 53 6.34 0.14 -7.23
N ASN A 54 7.32 0.12 -8.13
CA ASN A 54 8.10 1.32 -8.45
C ASN A 54 7.21 2.37 -9.12
N LYS A 55 6.40 1.94 -10.10
CA LYS A 55 5.42 2.79 -10.78
C LYS A 55 4.34 3.30 -9.83
N LEU A 56 3.82 2.43 -8.96
CA LEU A 56 2.81 2.81 -7.96
C LEU A 56 3.37 3.85 -6.99
N ASN A 57 4.56 3.63 -6.44
CA ASN A 57 5.23 4.56 -5.53
C ASN A 57 5.44 5.94 -6.19
N GLU A 58 5.93 5.95 -7.43
CA GLU A 58 6.12 7.20 -8.17
C GLU A 58 4.80 7.93 -8.42
N CYS A 59 3.76 7.22 -8.85
CA CYS A 59 2.43 7.81 -9.08
C CYS A 59 1.83 8.35 -7.79
N ILE A 60 1.95 7.65 -6.65
CA ILE A 60 1.43 8.11 -5.37
C ILE A 60 2.20 9.35 -4.90
N MET A 61 3.54 9.35 -4.99
CA MET A 61 4.37 10.51 -4.65
C MET A 61 4.05 11.76 -5.48
N LYS A 62 3.67 11.56 -6.75
CA LYS A 62 3.28 12.65 -7.67
C LYS A 62 1.78 12.98 -7.62
N CYS A 63 1.02 12.39 -6.70
CA CYS A 63 -0.45 12.54 -6.60
C CYS A 63 -1.21 12.19 -7.90
N LYS A 64 -0.72 11.21 -8.67
CA LYS A 64 -1.30 10.74 -9.94
C LYS A 64 -1.99 9.39 -9.84
N TYR A 65 -1.92 8.71 -8.69
CA TYR A 65 -2.60 7.44 -8.49
C TYR A 65 -4.11 7.65 -8.36
N LEU A 66 -4.88 6.92 -9.19
CA LEU A 66 -6.33 6.87 -9.12
C LEU A 66 -6.75 5.46 -8.67
N PRO A 67 -7.35 5.31 -7.48
CA PRO A 67 -7.84 4.01 -7.02
C PRO A 67 -9.00 3.54 -7.89
N GLN A 68 -9.15 2.22 -8.00
CA GLN A 68 -10.31 1.63 -8.66
C GLN A 68 -11.57 1.80 -7.78
N PRO A 69 -12.75 2.02 -8.42
CA PRO A 69 -14.01 2.20 -7.72
C PRO A 69 -14.49 0.92 -7.01
#